data_AF-A0A852NZP1-F1
#
_entry.id   AF-A0A852NZP1-F1
#
_cell.length_a   1.000
_cell.length_b   1.000
_cell.length_c   1.000
_cell.angle_alpha   90.00
_cell.angle_beta   90.00
_cell.angle_gamma   90.00
#
_symmetry.space_group_name_H-M   'P 1'
#
loop_
_entity.id
_entity.type
_entity.pdbx_description
1 polymer ?
#
loop_
_entity_poly.entity_id
_entity_poly.type
_entity_poly.pdbx_seq_one_letter_code
_entity_poly.pdbx_strand_id
1 'polypeptide(L)'
;RPDPPEPRILAAIDRRDDTFYVVSFRRDHLLLPAISHNKTSRPKMSLVMPAAALNDSLSGRGGHLQAMMQVDCEVMDTRVIHVRRRRVPP
;
A
#
# COMPACT_ATOMS: atom_id res chain seq x y z
N ARG A 1 -4.52 -9.14 30.70
CA ARG A 1 -5.29 -8.31 29.76
C ARG A 1 -4.93 -8.82 28.37
N PRO A 2 -5.86 -9.35 27.55
CA PRO A 2 -5.52 -9.74 26.19
C PRO A 2 -5.17 -8.47 25.40
N ASP A 3 -4.12 -8.53 24.60
CA ASP A 3 -3.76 -7.45 23.70
C ASP A 3 -4.92 -7.16 22.74
N PRO A 4 -5.16 -5.88 22.38
CA PRO A 4 -6.17 -5.57 21.37
C PRO A 4 -5.85 -6.33 20.07
N PRO A 5 -6.86 -6.79 19.33
CA PRO A 5 -6.62 -7.49 18.07
C PRO A 5 -5.75 -6.61 17.18
N GLU A 6 -4.61 -7.16 16.77
CA GLU A 6 -3.64 -6.47 15.93
C GLU A 6 -4.36 -5.77 14.76
N PRO A 7 -4.08 -4.48 14.52
CA PRO A 7 -4.78 -3.75 13.48
C PRO A 7 -4.50 -4.43 12.15
N ARG A 8 -5.58 -4.90 11.51
CA ARG A 8 -5.50 -5.42 10.14
C ARG A 8 -4.85 -4.35 9.27
N ILE A 9 -4.05 -4.74 8.29
CA ILE A 9 -3.33 -3.80 7.42
C ILE A 9 -4.22 -2.68 6.85
N LEU A 10 -5.50 -2.98 6.57
CA LEU A 10 -6.49 -2.01 6.09
C LEU A 10 -6.80 -0.90 7.10
N ALA A 11 -6.82 -1.23 8.40
CA ALA A 11 -7.02 -0.28 9.48
C ALA A 11 -5.72 0.52 9.75
N ALA A 12 -4.55 -0.10 9.56
CA ALA A 12 -3.27 0.57 9.79
C ALA A 12 -2.92 1.64 8.74
N ILE A 13 -3.49 1.56 7.53
CA ILE A 13 -3.25 2.51 6.42
C ILE A 13 -4.36 3.56 6.27
N ASP A 14 -5.28 3.64 7.24
CA ASP A 14 -6.45 4.53 7.22
C ASP A 14 -7.15 4.53 5.85
N ARG A 15 -7.50 3.33 5.39
CA ARG A 15 -8.03 3.12 4.04
C ARG A 15 -9.19 4.07 3.73
N ARG A 16 -9.06 4.80 2.62
CA ARG A 16 -10.09 5.68 2.07
C ARG A 16 -10.83 4.99 0.92
N ASP A 17 -12.12 5.28 0.81
CA ASP A 17 -12.96 4.67 -0.23
C ASP A 17 -12.68 5.21 -1.63
N ASP A 18 -12.13 6.42 -1.76
CA ASP A 18 -11.83 7.10 -3.02
C ASP A 18 -10.41 6.87 -3.56
N THR A 19 -9.64 6.00 -2.89
CA THR A 19 -8.21 5.84 -3.13
C THR A 19 -7.89 4.39 -3.50
N PHE A 20 -7.13 4.20 -4.56
CA PHE A 20 -6.53 2.91 -4.89
C PHE A 20 -5.30 2.66 -4.03
N TYR A 21 -5.14 1.44 -3.50
CA TYR A 21 -3.94 1.10 -2.75
C TYR A 21 -3.17 -0.03 -3.43
N VAL A 22 -1.86 0.16 -3.56
CA VAL A 22 -0.90 -0.91 -3.85
C VAL A 22 -0.13 -1.12 -2.56
N VAL A 23 -0.38 -2.24 -1.89
CA VAL A 23 0.32 -2.60 -0.65
C VAL A 23 1.32 -3.69 -0.97
N SER A 24 2.59 -3.33 -0.94
CA SER A 24 3.71 -4.24 -1.06
C SER A 24 4.07 -4.81 0.32
N PHE A 25 4.15 -6.13 0.39
CA PHE A 25 4.77 -6.87 1.48
C PHE A 25 6.11 -7.41 1.00
N ARG A 26 6.82 -8.19 1.83
CA ARG A 26 8.17 -8.68 1.47
C ARG A 26 8.25 -9.40 0.12
N ARG A 27 7.23 -10.18 -0.24
CA ARG A 27 7.18 -10.94 -1.51
C ARG A 27 5.83 -10.86 -2.24
N ASP A 28 4.81 -10.35 -1.58
CA ASP A 28 3.44 -10.32 -2.11
C ASP A 28 2.97 -8.89 -2.24
N HIS A 29 2.06 -8.66 -3.19
CA HIS A 29 1.39 -7.38 -3.38
C HIS A 29 -0.11 -7.54 -3.27
N LEU A 30 -0.75 -6.65 -2.54
CA LEU A 30 -2.20 -6.55 -2.43
C LEU A 30 -2.68 -5.28 -3.15
N LEU A 31 -3.58 -5.47 -4.10
CA LEU A 31 -4.25 -4.38 -4.81
C LEU A 31 -5.64 -4.17 -4.22
N LEU A 32 -5.93 -2.96 -3.78
CA LEU A 32 -7.23 -2.59 -3.24
C LEU A 32 -7.88 -1.56 -4.17
N PRO A 33 -9.04 -1.88 -4.77
CA PRO A 33 -9.74 -0.93 -5.61
C PRO A 33 -10.35 0.20 -4.76
N ALA A 34 -10.46 1.38 -5.36
CA ALA A 34 -11.36 2.40 -4.84
C ALA A 34 -12.80 1.87 -4.88
N ILE A 35 -13.56 2.10 -3.81
CA ILE A 35 -14.97 1.70 -3.67
C ILE A 35 -15.87 2.85 -4.13
N SER A 36 -15.38 4.08 -4.05
CA SER A 36 -16.04 5.29 -4.49
C SER A 36 -15.24 5.96 -5.61
N HIS A 37 -15.92 6.35 -6.68
CA HIS A 37 -15.30 7.06 -7.79
C HIS A 37 -16.01 8.40 -7.98
N ASN A 38 -15.34 9.48 -7.62
CA ASN A 38 -15.77 10.83 -7.99
C ASN A 38 -15.25 11.16 -9.40
N LYS A 39 -16.16 11.39 -10.35
CA LYS A 39 -15.82 11.68 -11.75
C LYS A 39 -15.24 13.08 -11.99
N THR A 40 -15.34 13.98 -11.01
CA THR A 40 -14.89 15.39 -11.17
C THR A 40 -13.51 15.67 -10.61
N SER A 41 -12.99 14.80 -9.74
CA SER A 41 -11.66 14.91 -9.16
C SER A 41 -10.70 13.92 -9.80
N ARG A 42 -9.39 14.23 -9.76
CA ARG A 42 -8.36 13.26 -10.14
C ARG A 42 -8.46 12.03 -9.23
N PRO A 43 -8.38 10.81 -9.77
CA PRO A 43 -8.35 9.61 -8.93
C PRO A 43 -7.14 9.66 -7.99
N LYS A 44 -7.29 9.11 -6.79
CA LYS A 44 -6.21 9.05 -5.80
C LYS A 44 -5.60 7.66 -5.77
N MET A 45 -4.30 7.60 -5.51
CA MET A 45 -3.57 6.35 -5.32
C MET A 45 -2.62 6.47 -4.15
N SER A 46 -2.40 5.36 -3.45
CA SER A 46 -1.43 5.25 -2.39
C SER A 46 -0.58 4.00 -2.55
N LEU A 47 0.74 4.17 -2.48
CA LEU A 47 1.71 3.08 -2.46
C LEU A 47 2.17 2.85 -1.02
N VAL A 48 1.93 1.66 -0.49
CA VAL A 48 2.37 1.26 0.84
C VAL A 48 3.43 0.17 0.68
N MET A 49 4.60 0.32 1.30
CA MET A 49 5.70 -0.65 1.20
C MET A 49 6.50 -0.68 2.50
N PRO A 50 7.26 -1.76 2.79
CA PRO A 50 8.10 -1.78 3.98
C PRO A 50 9.10 -0.62 3.90
N ALA A 51 9.17 0.19 4.96
CA ALA A 51 10.27 1.12 5.10
C ALA A 51 11.50 0.28 5.44
N ALA A 52 12.39 0.04 4.47
CA ALA A 52 13.70 -0.55 4.75
C ALA A 52 14.30 0.24 5.92
N ALA A 53 14.75 -0.47 6.97
CA ALA A 53 15.04 0.08 8.27
C ALA A 53 15.90 1.35 8.13
N LEU A 54 15.26 2.52 8.19
CA LEU A 54 15.96 3.80 8.16
C LEU A 54 16.85 3.94 9.41
N ASN A 55 16.66 3.07 10.41
CA ASN A 55 17.60 2.81 11.49
C ASN A 55 17.41 1.37 12.01
N ASP A 56 18.46 0.55 11.99
CA ASP A 56 18.52 -0.79 12.64
C ASP A 56 18.23 -0.73 14.16
N SER A 57 18.14 0.46 14.76
CA SER A 57 17.86 0.68 16.18
C SER A 57 16.38 0.57 16.58
N LEU A 58 15.43 0.63 15.64
CA LEU A 58 13.99 0.47 15.94
C LEU A 58 13.51 -0.98 15.83
N SER A 59 14.27 -1.85 15.17
CA SER A 59 14.08 -3.30 15.17
C SER A 59 14.32 -3.95 16.55
N GLY A 60 14.85 -3.19 17.51
CA GLY A 60 15.25 -3.66 18.84
C GLY A 60 14.18 -3.62 19.94
N ARG A 61 12.93 -3.24 19.66
CA ARG A 61 11.84 -3.29 20.65
C ARG A 61 10.74 -4.24 20.22
N GLY A 62 11.01 -5.53 20.37
CA GLY A 62 9.99 -6.57 20.44
C GLY A 62 9.28 -6.89 19.12
N GLY A 63 10.03 -7.24 18.06
CA GLY A 63 9.69 -8.23 17.01
C GLY A 63 8.34 -8.23 16.27
N HIS A 64 7.38 -7.36 16.60
CA HIS A 64 5.98 -7.47 16.18
C HIS A 64 5.51 -6.30 15.31
N LEU A 65 6.25 -5.19 15.30
CA LEU A 65 5.91 -4.01 14.50
C LEU A 65 6.85 -3.88 13.29
N GLN A 66 6.27 -3.86 12.09
CA GLN A 66 6.97 -3.60 10.84
C GLN A 66 6.72 -2.15 10.43
N ALA A 67 7.78 -1.35 10.31
CA ALA A 67 7.66 0.00 9.76
C ALA A 67 7.26 -0.05 8.27
N MET A 68 6.23 0.69 7.92
CA MET A 68 5.71 0.82 6.56
C MET A 68 5.82 2.28 6.12
N MET A 69 6.10 2.49 4.85
CA MET A 69 6.09 3.79 4.18
C MET A 69 4.86 3.86 3.30
N GLN A 70 4.10 4.95 3.43
CA GLN A 70 2.95 5.25 2.60
C GLN A 70 3.22 6.51 1.77
N VAL A 71 2.99 6.43 0.47
CA VAL A 71 3.18 7.52 -0.49
C VAL A 71 1.85 7.78 -1.18
N ASP A 72 1.25 8.93 -0.88
CA ASP A 72 -0.02 9.36 -1.48
C ASP A 72 0.22 10.21 -2.72
N CYS A 73 -0.49 9.91 -3.80
CA CYS A 73 -0.36 10.61 -5.08
C CYS A 73 -1.71 10.73 -5.82
N GLU A 74 -1.77 11.69 -6.75
CA GLU A 74 -2.89 11.83 -7.68
C GLU A 74 -2.57 11.17 -9.01
N VAL A 75 -3.57 10.48 -9.55
CA VAL A 75 -3.48 9.85 -10.86
C VAL A 75 -3.66 10.92 -11.93
N MET A 76 -2.61 11.11 -12.73
CA MET A 76 -2.57 12.13 -13.78
C MET A 76 -3.15 11.64 -15.10
N ASP A 77 -2.91 10.37 -15.44
CA ASP A 77 -3.37 9.71 -16.65
C ASP A 77 -3.59 8.21 -16.39
N THR A 78 -4.61 7.63 -17.00
CA THR A 78 -4.91 6.19 -16.90
C THR A 78 -5.20 5.65 -18.29
N ARG A 79 -4.35 4.74 -18.76
CA ARG A 79 -4.50 4.12 -20.08
C ARG A 79 -4.16 2.64 -20.03
N VAL A 80 -4.84 1.85 -20.85
CA VAL A 80 -4.54 0.44 -21.04
C VAL A 80 -3.37 0.31 -22.00
N ILE A 81 -2.29 -0.33 -21.54
CA ILE A 81 -1.11 -0.64 -22.38
C ILE A 81 -1.01 -2.14 -22.62
N HIS A 82 -0.55 -2.53 -23.81
CA HIS A 82 -0.36 -3.93 -24.18
C HIS A 82 1.13 -4.27 -24.19
N VAL A 83 1.56 -5.18 -23.32
CA VAL A 83 2.95 -5.63 -23.22
C VAL A 83 3.05 -7.11 -23.60
N ARG A 84 4.10 -7.48 -24.34
CA ARG A 84 4.36 -8.89 -24.68
C ARG A 84 4.68 -9.67 -23.41
N ARG A 85 3.97 -10.78 -23.14
CA ARG A 85 4.15 -11.61 -21.93
C ARG A 85 5.63 -11.95 -21.63
N ARG A 86 6.42 -12.29 -22.65
CA ARG A 86 7.86 -12.60 -22.52
C ARG A 86 8.75 -11.45 -22.02
N ARG A 87 8.23 -10.22 -21.92
CA ARG A 87 8.94 -9.03 -21.42
C ARG A 87 8.55 -8.69 -19.97
N VAL A 88 7.56 -9.38 -19.40
CA VAL A 88 7.16 -9.18 -18.00
C VAL A 88 8.09 -10.02 -17.12
N PRO A 89 8.76 -9.42 -16.11
CA PRO A 89 9.57 -10.18 -15.16
C PRO A 89 8.75 -11.25 -14.42
N PRO A 90 9.36 -12.40 -14.08
CA PRO A 90 8.70 -13.46 -13.30
C PRO A 90 8.42 -13.05 -11.86
#